data_AF-A0A7S2SIN4-F1
#
_entry.id   AF-A0A7S2SIN4-F1
#
_cell.length_a   1.000
_cell.length_b   1.000
_cell.length_c   1.000
_cell.angle_alpha   90.00
_cell.angle_beta   90.00
_cell.angle_gamma   90.00
#
_symmetry.space_group_name_H-M   'P 1'
#
loop_
_entity.id
_entity.type
_entity.pdbx_description
1 polymer ?
#
loop_
_entity_poly.entity_id
_entity_poly.type
_entity_poly.pdbx_seq_one_letter_code
_entity_poly.pdbx_strand_id
1 'polypeptide(L)'
;YKAEYEGKMHGQLRLDKCECYAPALDPDSLRAAGIPHDVPVKRDGVTLLGCPLGDVDFTAGFFKERCDEIIEECRVAARFSSRQLELLLVIKAVAPRITHLLRSTP
;
A
#
# COMPACT_ATOMS: atom_id res chain seq x y z
N TYR A 1 -30.52 -19.28 13.34
CA TYR A 1 -30.51 -18.60 12.03
C TYR A 1 -29.82 -17.24 12.00
N LYS A 2 -29.96 -16.33 12.98
CA LYS A 2 -29.27 -15.01 12.94
C LYS A 2 -27.77 -15.06 13.29
N ALA A 3 -27.34 -16.03 14.10
CA ALA A 3 -25.95 -16.15 14.56
C ALA A 3 -24.99 -16.85 13.54
N GLU A 4 -25.50 -17.61 12.57
CA GLU A 4 -24.67 -18.28 11.56
C GLU A 4 -24.41 -17.43 10.31
N TYR A 5 -25.23 -16.40 10.06
CA TYR A 5 -25.12 -15.54 8.88
C TYR A 5 -24.04 -14.44 9.01
N GLU A 6 -23.64 -14.09 10.23
CA GLU A 6 -22.58 -13.11 10.47
C GLU A 6 -21.18 -13.65 10.13
N GLY A 7 -21.01 -14.98 10.07
CA GLY A 7 -19.71 -15.60 9.83
C GLY A 7 -19.27 -15.69 8.35
N LYS A 8 -20.15 -15.41 7.39
CA LYS A 8 -19.88 -15.67 5.94
C LYS A 8 -20.42 -14.62 4.98
N MET A 9 -20.57 -13.37 5.41
CA MET A 9 -20.99 -12.31 4.49
C MET A 9 -19.75 -11.67 3.83
N HIS A 10 -19.48 -12.03 2.57
CA HIS A 10 -18.39 -11.47 1.75
C HIS A 10 -18.49 -9.96 1.47
N GLY A 11 -19.43 -9.24 2.11
CA GLY A 11 -19.66 -7.80 1.96
C GLY A 11 -19.49 -6.97 3.23
N GLN A 12 -19.12 -7.57 4.37
CA GLN A 12 -18.78 -6.78 5.56
C GLN A 12 -17.42 -6.11 5.39
N LEU A 13 -17.33 -4.85 5.83
CA LEU A 13 -16.08 -4.10 5.83
C LEU A 13 -15.06 -4.84 6.69
N ARG A 14 -13.92 -5.19 6.10
CA ARG A 14 -12.79 -5.81 6.80
C ARG A 14 -12.02 -4.73 7.55
N LEU A 15 -12.42 -4.45 8.79
CA LEU A 15 -11.81 -3.38 9.60
C LEU A 15 -10.30 -3.53 9.75
N ASP A 16 -9.79 -4.77 9.78
CA ASP A 16 -8.37 -5.11 9.82
C ASP A 16 -7.59 -4.71 8.56
N LYS A 17 -8.29 -4.37 7.47
CA LYS A 17 -7.72 -3.88 6.22
C LYS A 17 -8.08 -2.42 5.94
N CYS A 18 -8.76 -1.76 6.86
CA CYS A 18 -9.16 -0.38 6.71
C CYS A 18 -8.17 0.53 7.41
N GLU A 19 -7.93 1.69 6.81
CA GLU A 19 -7.20 2.79 7.42
C GLU A 19 -7.99 4.06 7.15
N CYS A 20 -8.05 4.97 8.13
CA CYS A 20 -8.70 6.27 7.97
C CYS A 20 -7.62 7.34 7.85
N TYR A 21 -7.53 7.98 6.69
CA TYR A 21 -6.65 9.14 6.51
C TYR A 21 -7.43 10.42 6.79
N ALA A 22 -7.00 11.14 7.83
CA ALA A 22 -7.65 12.37 8.28
C ALA A 22 -6.60 13.36 8.82
N PRO A 23 -5.97 14.19 7.96
CA PRO A 23 -4.89 15.07 8.38
C PRO A 23 -5.35 16.20 9.33
N ALA A 24 -6.57 16.71 9.10
CA ALA A 24 -7.11 17.90 9.77
C ALA A 24 -8.06 17.59 10.95
N LEU A 25 -8.52 16.35 11.11
CA LEU A 25 -9.51 15.98 12.12
C LEU A 25 -8.86 15.21 13.27
N ASP A 26 -9.34 15.44 14.49
CA ASP A 26 -8.94 14.67 15.64
C ASP A 26 -9.63 13.29 15.66
N PRO A 27 -8.98 12.26 16.25
CA PRO A 27 -9.56 10.92 16.33
C PRO A 27 -10.92 10.88 17.03
N ASP A 28 -11.15 11.68 18.07
CA ASP A 28 -12.38 11.62 18.86
C ASP A 28 -13.59 12.12 18.07
N SER A 29 -13.44 13.19 17.30
CA SER A 29 -14.42 13.67 16.32
C SER A 29 -14.73 12.63 15.25
N LEU A 30 -13.72 11.87 14.81
CA LEU A 30 -13.93 10.78 13.84
C LEU A 30 -14.67 9.58 14.47
N ARG A 31 -14.40 9.27 15.74
CA ARG A 31 -15.16 8.24 16.48
C ARG A 31 -16.61 8.67 16.68
N ALA A 32 -16.85 9.93 17.04
CA ALA A 32 -18.18 10.50 17.14
C ALA A 32 -18.94 10.48 15.79
N ALA A 33 -18.23 10.61 14.67
CA ALA A 33 -18.78 10.49 13.32
C ALA A 33 -19.04 9.04 12.86
N GLY A 34 -18.69 8.04 13.67
CA GLY A 34 -18.98 6.63 13.42
C GLY A 34 -17.83 5.81 12.83
N ILE A 35 -16.59 6.31 12.80
CA ILE A 35 -15.44 5.47 12.44
C ILE A 35 -15.18 4.44 13.55
N PRO A 36 -15.15 3.12 13.25
CA PRO A 36 -14.91 2.09 14.26
C PRO A 36 -13.59 2.28 15.01
N HIS A 37 -13.56 1.97 16.30
CA HIS A 37 -12.37 2.11 17.15
C HIS A 37 -11.18 1.28 16.67
N ASP A 38 -11.45 0.14 16.03
CA ASP A 38 -10.44 -0.78 15.51
C ASP A 38 -9.76 -0.28 14.23
N VAL A 39 -10.32 0.75 13.57
CA VAL A 39 -9.73 1.33 12.36
C VAL A 39 -8.67 2.37 12.76
N PRO A 40 -7.39 2.17 12.39
CA PRO A 40 -6.34 3.13 12.67
C PRO A 40 -6.58 4.45 11.93
N VAL A 41 -6.39 5.56 12.64
CA VAL A 41 -6.43 6.91 12.06
C VAL A 41 -5.00 7.36 11.80
N LYS A 42 -4.67 7.60 10.53
CA LYS A 42 -3.40 8.14 10.07
C LYS A 42 -3.53 9.61 9.71
N ARG A 43 -2.51 10.39 10.05
CA ARG A 43 -2.47 11.85 9.80
C ARG A 43 -1.39 12.25 8.80
N ASP A 44 -0.37 11.43 8.70
CA ASP A 44 0.81 11.53 7.83
C ASP A 44 0.49 11.08 6.40
N GLY A 45 -0.17 9.94 6.22
CA GLY A 45 -0.57 9.47 4.91
C GLY A 45 -1.17 8.08 4.87
N VAL A 46 -1.60 7.69 3.67
CA VAL A 46 -2.15 6.37 3.35
C VAL A 46 -1.74 5.97 1.94
N THR A 47 -1.72 4.67 1.66
CA THR A 47 -1.57 4.16 0.29
C THR A 47 -2.94 3.89 -0.31
N LEU A 48 -3.28 4.60 -1.39
CA LEU A 48 -4.52 4.40 -2.13
C LEU A 48 -4.20 3.80 -3.50
N LEU A 49 -4.71 2.59 -3.77
CA LEU A 49 -4.48 1.86 -5.03
C LEU A 49 -2.98 1.74 -5.40
N GLY A 50 -2.12 1.62 -4.39
CA GLY A 50 -0.67 1.53 -4.57
C GLY A 50 0.05 2.87 -4.76
N CYS A 51 -0.66 4.00 -4.69
CA CYS A 51 -0.06 5.34 -4.71
C CYS A 51 -0.05 5.96 -3.31
N PRO A 52 1.02 6.69 -2.93
CA PRO A 52 1.04 7.42 -1.67
C PRO A 52 0.10 8.63 -1.75
N LEU A 53 -0.66 8.86 -0.69
CA LEU A 53 -1.45 10.06 -0.46
C LEU A 53 -1.19 10.54 0.97
N GLY A 54 -0.53 11.68 1.12
CA GLY A 54 -0.12 12.15 2.44
C GLY A 54 0.65 13.44 2.36
N ASP A 55 1.33 13.76 3.46
CA ASP A 55 2.32 14.82 3.48
C ASP A 55 3.56 14.48 2.63
N VAL A 56 4.44 15.47 2.50
CA VAL A 56 5.65 15.36 1.67
C VAL A 56 6.60 14.30 2.21
N ASP A 57 6.72 14.19 3.54
CA ASP A 57 7.66 13.27 4.19
C ASP A 57 7.21 11.82 4.02
N PHE A 58 5.92 11.54 4.22
CA PHE A 58 5.29 10.24 3.96
C PHE A 58 5.46 9.85 2.49
N THR A 59 5.18 10.77 1.58
CA THR A 59 5.26 10.53 0.14
C THR A 59 6.71 10.27 -0.30
N ALA A 60 7.67 11.06 0.18
CA ALA A 60 9.09 10.86 -0.10
C ALA A 60 9.60 9.53 0.48
N GLY A 61 9.19 9.19 1.71
CA GLY A 61 9.50 7.91 2.35
C GLY A 61 8.99 6.72 1.54
N PHE A 62 7.72 6.78 1.10
CA PHE A 62 7.12 5.75 0.25
C PHE A 62 7.93 5.52 -1.04
N PHE A 63 8.27 6.58 -1.77
CA PHE A 63 9.04 6.44 -3.01
C PHE A 63 10.44 5.91 -2.75
N LYS A 64 11.09 6.37 -1.69
CA LYS A 64 12.41 5.89 -1.30
C LYS A 64 12.39 4.38 -1.02
N GLU A 65 11.46 3.90 -0.21
CA GLU A 65 11.32 2.47 0.09
C GLU A 65 11.08 1.63 -1.16
N ARG A 66 10.16 2.06 -2.04
CA ARG A 66 9.87 1.34 -3.29
C ARG A 66 11.06 1.32 -4.24
N CYS A 67 11.84 2.41 -4.32
CA CYS A 67 13.09 2.45 -5.06
C CYS A 67 14.14 1.49 -4.48
N ASP A 68 14.30 1.47 -3.16
CA ASP A 68 15.26 0.60 -2.47
C ASP A 68 14.89 -0.89 -2.71
N GLU A 69 13.61 -1.24 -2.68
CA GLU A 69 13.11 -2.59 -3.03
C GLU A 69 13.42 -2.96 -4.48
N ILE A 70 13.16 -2.06 -5.44
CA ILE A 70 13.45 -2.28 -6.87
C ILE A 70 14.96 -2.48 -7.10
N ILE A 71 15.80 -1.70 -6.43
CA ILE A 71 17.26 -1.84 -6.52
C ILE A 71 17.69 -3.23 -6.02
N GLU A 72 17.14 -3.69 -4.91
CA GLU A 72 17.45 -5.03 -4.40
C GLU A 72 16.97 -6.13 -5.33
N GLU A 73 15.77 -6.00 -5.92
CA GLU A 73 15.28 -6.95 -6.94
C GLU A 73 16.20 -7.03 -8.16
N CYS A 74 16.69 -5.89 -8.65
CA CYS A 74 17.68 -5.85 -9.72
C CYS A 74 18.96 -6.59 -9.32
N ARG A 75 19.45 -6.41 -8.09
CA ARG A 75 20.63 -7.13 -7.59
C ARG A 75 20.39 -8.63 -7.50
N VAL A 76 19.19 -9.07 -7.11
CA VAL A 76 18.82 -10.49 -7.06
C VAL A 76 18.73 -11.07 -8.48
N ALA A 77 18.08 -10.36 -9.41
CA ALA A 77 17.98 -10.77 -10.81
C ALA A 77 19.36 -10.95 -11.47
N ALA A 78 20.31 -10.07 -11.14
CA ALA A 78 21.69 -10.14 -11.62
C ALA A 78 22.49 -11.36 -11.10
N ARG A 79 22.00 -12.09 -10.09
CA ARG A 79 22.65 -13.31 -9.58
C ARG A 79 22.32 -14.55 -10.39
N PHE A 80 21.36 -14.50 -11.29
CA PHE A 80 20.99 -15.65 -12.12
C PHE A 80 22.03 -15.86 -13.22
N SER A 81 22.48 -17.11 -13.39
CA SER A 81 23.50 -17.47 -14.38
C SER A 81 22.98 -17.41 -15.83
N SER A 82 21.67 -17.56 -16.03
CA SER A 82 21.03 -17.45 -17.34
C SER A 82 20.60 -16.02 -17.65
N ARG A 83 21.17 -15.43 -18.70
CA ARG A 83 20.77 -14.11 -19.21
C ARG A 83 19.31 -14.06 -19.65
N GLN A 84 18.78 -15.18 -20.16
CA GLN A 84 17.36 -15.25 -20.53
C GLN A 84 16.46 -15.15 -19.31
N LEU A 85 16.84 -15.79 -18.20
CA LEU A 85 16.08 -15.76 -16.96
C LEU A 85 16.19 -14.38 -16.27
N GLU A 86 17.39 -13.80 -16.24
CA GLU A 86 17.60 -12.43 -15.78
C GLU A 86 16.73 -11.43 -16.56
N LEU A 87 16.75 -11.49 -17.90
CA LEU A 87 15.93 -10.63 -18.75
C LEU A 87 14.43 -10.84 -18.49
N LEU A 88 13.98 -12.09 -18.33
CA LEU A 88 12.59 -12.40 -18.04
C LEU A 88 12.14 -11.81 -16.71
N LEU A 89 12.97 -11.94 -15.66
CA LEU A 89 12.69 -11.36 -14.34
C LEU A 89 12.62 -9.84 -14.39
N VAL A 90 13.56 -9.19 -15.08
CA VAL A 90 13.57 -7.73 -15.25
C VAL A 90 12.28 -7.27 -15.95
N ILE A 91 11.90 -7.89 -17.07
CA ILE A 91 10.73 -7.46 -17.84
C ILE A 91 9.41 -7.77 -17.12
N LYS A 92 9.32 -8.90 -16.43
CA LYS A 92 8.05 -9.39 -15.86
C LYS A 92 7.81 -8.99 -14.40
N ALA A 93 8.86 -8.78 -13.61
CA ALA A 93 8.74 -8.41 -12.20
C ALA A 93 9.15 -6.96 -11.94
N VAL A 94 10.30 -6.52 -12.47
CA VAL A 94 10.86 -5.21 -12.12
C VAL A 94 10.25 -4.07 -12.95
N ALA A 95 10.17 -4.21 -14.27
CA ALA A 95 9.70 -3.15 -15.16
C ALA A 95 8.27 -2.63 -14.87
N PRO A 96 7.28 -3.49 -14.52
CA PRO A 96 5.96 -3.00 -14.12
C PRO A 96 5.99 -2.16 -12.85
N ARG A 97 6.85 -2.50 -11.88
CA ARG A 97 7.00 -1.74 -10.63
C ARG A 97 7.62 -0.37 -10.86
N ILE A 98 8.64 -0.30 -11.70
CA ILE A 98 9.23 0.99 -12.13
C ILE A 98 8.17 1.84 -12.84
N THR A 99 7.40 1.23 -13.73
CA THR A 99 6.32 1.93 -14.46
C THR A 99 5.25 2.45 -13.51
N HIS A 100 4.84 1.65 -12.53
CA HIS A 100 3.90 2.08 -11.49
C HIS A 100 4.46 3.26 -10.71
N LEU A 101 5.71 3.16 -10.22
CA LEU A 101 6.38 4.22 -9.48
C LEU A 101 6.41 5.54 -10.27
N LEU A 102 6.82 5.50 -11.54
CA LEU A 102 6.85 6.67 -12.43
C LEU A 102 5.48 7.29 -12.68
N ARG A 103 4.40 6.50 -12.62
CA ARG A 103 3.02 6.99 -12.75
C ARG A 103 2.45 7.51 -11.43
N SER A 104 2.99 7.05 -10.31
CA SER A 104 2.58 7.49 -8.98
C SER A 104 3.27 8.77 -8.54
N THR A 105 4.44 9.10 -9.10
CA THR A 105 5.13 10.36 -8.85
C THR A 105 4.28 11.55 -9.34
N PRO A 106 4.06 12.58 -8.50
CA PRO A 106 3.32 13.78 -8.89
C PRO A 106 4.02 14.59 -10.00
#